data_AF-A0AAN8YSS9-F1
#
_entry.id   AF-A0AAN8YSS9-F1
#
_cell.length_a   1.000
_cell.length_b   1.000
_cell.length_c   1.000
_cell.angle_alpha   90.00
_cell.angle_beta   90.00
_cell.angle_gamma   90.00
#
_symmetry.space_group_name_H-M   'P 1'
#
loop_
_entity.id
_entity.type
_entity.pdbx_description
1 polymer ?
#
loop_
_entity_poly.entity_id
_entity_poly.type
_entity_poly.pdbx_seq_one_letter_code
_entity_poly.pdbx_strand_id
1 'polypeptide(L)'
;MELCKTHINFLGVTLGEGKVKLQPHIAKKVLEMPDKLDNTKELQKFLGLVNYARNFIKDLGKIAGPLYAKTGSKGQKHFNIEDIKLVQQIKEKVKNIPDLQIPLESDYLIVQIDGSKLGWGAILKSRPNKYSPKNEEKICAYQSGQYKEKGNMSSIDAEVLAVIYGLNSFKLYILNKQEVLVRTDCEAIVKFHEKINSKASSKRRWLNFIDIISIYNNIVFEYVKGKDNDLADKLSRLQLKTN
;
A
#
# COMPACT_ATOMS: atom_id res chain seq x y z
N MET A 1 9.72 -5.27 -30.14
CA MET A 1 10.75 -4.98 -29.13
C MET A 1 10.97 -3.48 -29.14
N GLU A 2 10.65 -2.79 -28.05
CA GLU A 2 10.93 -1.35 -27.91
C GLU A 2 12.34 -1.21 -27.33
N LEU A 3 13.27 -0.59 -28.07
CA LEU A 3 14.65 -0.38 -27.64
C LEU A 3 14.96 1.11 -27.50
N CYS A 4 15.77 1.47 -26.51
CA CYS A 4 16.30 2.82 -26.28
C CYS A 4 15.22 3.93 -26.25
N LYS A 5 14.02 3.62 -25.74
CA LYS A 5 12.94 4.60 -25.58
C LYS A 5 13.05 5.28 -24.21
N THR A 6 12.75 6.58 -24.18
CA THR A 6 12.62 7.35 -22.93
C THR A 6 11.38 6.98 -22.14
N HIS A 7 10.39 6.39 -22.81
CA HIS A 7 9.13 5.92 -22.25
C HIS A 7 8.82 4.51 -22.75
N ILE A 8 8.41 3.61 -21.86
CA ILE A 8 8.08 2.21 -22.17
C ILE A 8 6.74 1.85 -21.55
N ASN A 9 5.91 1.16 -22.32
CA ASN A 9 4.64 0.60 -21.87
C ASN A 9 4.84 -0.84 -21.41
N PHE A 10 4.54 -1.13 -20.14
CA PHE A 10 4.74 -2.45 -19.56
C PHE A 10 3.66 -2.79 -18.55
N LEU A 11 3.01 -3.96 -18.70
CA LEU A 11 2.03 -4.51 -17.74
C LEU A 11 0.95 -3.50 -17.25
N GLY A 12 0.46 -2.64 -18.15
CA GLY A 12 -0.59 -1.67 -17.82
C GLY A 12 -0.08 -0.34 -17.22
N VAL A 13 1.23 -0.15 -17.12
CA VAL A 13 1.85 1.12 -16.73
C VAL A 13 2.76 1.68 -17.82
N THR A 14 2.99 2.98 -17.78
CA THR A 14 3.98 3.69 -18.59
C THR A 14 5.13 4.10 -17.67
N LEU A 15 6.32 3.62 -17.96
CA LEU A 15 7.57 3.94 -17.27
C LEU A 15 8.30 5.01 -18.07
N GLY A 16 8.77 6.07 -17.41
CA GLY A 16 9.55 7.11 -18.06
C GLY A 16 9.81 8.27 -17.11
N GLU A 17 10.90 9.01 -17.34
CA GLU A 17 11.25 10.20 -16.55
C GLU A 17 11.32 9.94 -15.03
N GLY A 18 11.76 8.75 -14.62
CA GLY A 18 11.80 8.34 -13.22
C GLY A 18 10.42 8.15 -12.57
N LYS A 19 9.34 8.08 -13.34
CA LYS A 19 7.97 7.92 -12.87
C LYS A 19 7.31 6.67 -13.43
N VAL A 20 6.31 6.19 -12.69
CA VAL A 20 5.36 5.16 -13.11
C VAL A 20 4.00 5.81 -13.22
N LYS A 21 3.38 5.69 -14.39
CA LYS A 21 2.03 6.22 -14.66
C LYS A 21 1.08 5.07 -15.01
N LEU A 22 -0.16 5.14 -14.55
CA LEU A 22 -1.19 4.19 -15.01
C LEU A 22 -1.52 4.49 -16.47
N GLN A 23 -1.63 3.46 -17.32
CA GLN A 23 -2.00 3.68 -18.71
C GLN A 23 -3.41 4.28 -18.82
N PRO A 24 -3.61 5.37 -19.59
CA PRO A 24 -4.89 6.08 -19.64
C PRO A 24 -6.07 5.21 -20.05
N HIS A 25 -5.84 4.22 -20.91
CA HIS A 25 -6.91 3.33 -21.38
C HIS A 25 -7.47 2.42 -20.28
N ILE A 26 -6.69 2.10 -19.23
CA ILE A 26 -7.16 1.30 -18.08
C ILE A 26 -8.06 2.17 -17.21
N ALA A 27 -7.60 3.38 -16.88
CA ALA A 27 -8.41 4.35 -16.14
C ALA A 27 -9.73 4.62 -16.86
N LYS A 28 -9.69 4.88 -18.17
CA LYS A 28 -10.87 5.07 -19.02
C LYS A 28 -11.83 3.89 -18.92
N LYS A 29 -11.36 2.65 -19.10
CA LYS A 29 -12.20 1.44 -18.99
C LYS A 29 -12.85 1.31 -17.61
N VAL A 30 -12.14 1.62 -16.53
CA VAL A 30 -12.71 1.57 -15.17
C VAL A 30 -13.81 2.62 -14.99
N LEU A 31 -13.60 3.83 -15.52
CA LEU A 31 -14.56 4.93 -15.40
C LEU A 31 -15.81 4.74 -16.26
N GLU A 32 -15.68 4.10 -17.42
CA GLU A 32 -16.80 3.83 -18.35
C GLU A 32 -17.68 2.65 -17.92
N MET A 33 -17.21 1.78 -17.02
CA MET A 33 -18.06 0.71 -16.49
C MET A 33 -19.26 1.30 -15.73
N PRO A 34 -20.41 0.59 -15.65
CA PRO A 34 -21.53 1.05 -14.84
C PRO A 34 -21.17 1.05 -13.34
N ASP A 35 -21.87 1.85 -12.54
CA ASP A 35 -21.70 1.85 -11.08
C ASP A 35 -22.33 0.62 -10.42
N LYS A 36 -23.39 0.11 -11.03
CA LYS A 36 -24.06 -1.12 -10.63
C LYS A 36 -23.55 -2.27 -11.50
N LEU A 37 -23.07 -3.32 -10.86
CA LEU A 37 -22.50 -4.50 -11.51
C LEU A 37 -23.41 -5.69 -11.18
N ASP A 38 -24.35 -5.99 -12.08
CA ASP A 38 -25.50 -6.86 -11.79
C ASP A 38 -25.12 -8.35 -11.73
N ASN A 39 -23.95 -8.72 -12.26
CA ASN A 39 -23.47 -10.11 -12.23
C ASN A 39 -22.03 -10.25 -11.73
N THR A 40 -21.69 -11.45 -11.27
CA THR A 40 -20.35 -11.75 -10.72
C THR A 40 -19.24 -11.58 -11.77
N LYS A 41 -19.52 -11.82 -13.06
CA LYS A 41 -18.52 -11.68 -14.13
C LYS A 41 -18.14 -10.22 -14.37
N GLU A 42 -19.11 -9.32 -14.36
CA GLU A 42 -18.91 -7.88 -14.44
C GLU A 42 -18.13 -7.36 -13.24
N LEU A 43 -18.48 -7.83 -12.03
CA LEU A 43 -17.74 -7.48 -10.83
C LEU A 43 -16.27 -7.95 -10.88
N GLN A 44 -16.04 -9.18 -11.33
CA GLN A 44 -14.69 -9.71 -11.52
C GLN A 44 -13.90 -8.91 -12.57
N LYS A 45 -14.56 -8.53 -13.67
CA LYS A 45 -13.96 -7.68 -14.72
C LYS A 45 -13.59 -6.30 -14.17
N PHE A 46 -14.48 -5.67 -13.42
CA PHE A 46 -14.22 -4.38 -12.76
C PHE A 46 -13.04 -4.48 -11.80
N LEU A 47 -13.06 -5.46 -10.89
CA LEU A 47 -11.99 -5.67 -9.92
C LEU A 47 -10.65 -6.02 -10.60
N GLY A 48 -10.68 -6.78 -11.69
CA GLY A 48 -9.50 -7.08 -12.50
C GLY A 48 -8.88 -5.84 -13.12
N LEU A 49 -9.69 -4.92 -13.65
CA LEU A 49 -9.20 -3.64 -14.19
C LEU A 49 -8.64 -2.74 -13.08
N VAL A 50 -9.37 -2.62 -11.97
CA VAL A 50 -8.94 -1.83 -10.80
C VAL A 50 -7.64 -2.37 -10.20
N ASN A 51 -7.39 -3.68 -10.31
CA ASN A 51 -6.17 -4.30 -9.80
C ASN A 51 -4.89 -3.81 -10.51
N TYR A 52 -4.97 -3.37 -11.79
CA TYR A 52 -3.84 -2.70 -12.46
C TYR A 52 -3.47 -1.36 -11.78
N ALA A 53 -4.47 -0.68 -11.20
CA ALA A 53 -4.29 0.57 -10.47
C ALA A 53 -3.95 0.36 -8.98
N ARG A 54 -3.78 -0.88 -8.51
CA ARG A 54 -3.59 -1.19 -7.09
C ARG A 54 -2.44 -0.43 -6.44
N ASN A 55 -1.31 -0.32 -7.14
CA ASN A 55 -0.13 0.35 -6.60
C ASN A 55 -0.29 1.87 -6.51
N PHE A 56 -1.34 2.45 -7.11
CA PHE A 56 -1.61 3.89 -7.18
C PHE A 56 -2.67 4.34 -6.17
N ILE A 57 -3.40 3.41 -5.56
CA ILE A 57 -4.58 3.72 -4.76
C ILE A 57 -4.34 3.32 -3.30
N LYS A 58 -4.21 4.33 -2.43
CA LYS A 58 -4.18 4.16 -0.98
C LYS A 58 -5.43 3.42 -0.50
N ASP A 59 -5.20 2.38 0.31
CA ASP A 59 -6.21 1.54 0.97
C ASP A 59 -7.20 0.82 0.03
N LEU A 60 -6.83 0.61 -1.24
CA LEU A 60 -7.69 -0.10 -2.20
C LEU A 60 -8.16 -1.47 -1.69
N GLY A 61 -7.30 -2.26 -1.08
CA GLY A 61 -7.64 -3.59 -0.55
C GLY A 61 -8.65 -3.53 0.60
N LYS A 62 -8.67 -2.44 1.38
CA LYS A 62 -9.69 -2.22 2.42
C LYS A 62 -11.03 -1.87 1.78
N ILE A 63 -11.03 -0.99 0.78
CA ILE A 63 -12.23 -0.50 0.07
C ILE A 63 -12.84 -1.59 -0.81
N ALA A 64 -12.02 -2.28 -1.60
CA ALA A 64 -12.46 -3.32 -2.53
C ALA A 64 -12.71 -4.68 -1.85
N GLY A 65 -12.27 -4.85 -0.59
CA GLY A 65 -12.40 -6.10 0.16
C GLY A 65 -13.83 -6.67 0.21
N PRO A 66 -14.86 -5.88 0.54
CA PRO A 66 -16.25 -6.32 0.48
C PRO A 66 -16.68 -6.78 -0.93
N LEU A 67 -16.23 -6.09 -1.99
CA LEU A 67 -16.52 -6.46 -3.37
C LEU A 67 -15.86 -7.79 -3.76
N TYR A 68 -14.59 -8.01 -3.37
CA TYR A 68 -13.92 -9.30 -3.56
C TYR A 68 -14.66 -10.44 -2.87
N ALA A 69 -15.20 -10.23 -1.67
CA ALA A 69 -15.96 -11.25 -0.96
C ALA A 69 -17.20 -11.73 -1.74
N LYS A 70 -17.84 -10.85 -2.52
CA LYS A 70 -19.00 -11.18 -3.36
C LYS A 70 -18.66 -12.05 -4.57
N THR A 71 -17.42 -12.02 -5.03
CA THR A 71 -16.96 -12.86 -6.15
C THR A 71 -16.80 -14.33 -5.78
N GLY A 72 -16.67 -14.66 -4.48
CA GLY A 72 -16.54 -16.04 -4.00
C GLY A 72 -17.81 -16.87 -4.20
N SER A 73 -17.68 -18.20 -4.19
CA SER A 73 -18.81 -19.13 -4.35
C SER A 73 -19.88 -18.97 -3.26
N LYS A 74 -19.45 -18.64 -2.03
CA LYS A 74 -20.33 -18.39 -0.86
C LYS A 74 -20.68 -16.91 -0.65
N GLY A 75 -20.25 -16.01 -1.53
CA GLY A 75 -20.46 -14.57 -1.40
C GLY A 75 -21.90 -14.17 -1.70
N GLN A 76 -22.42 -13.14 -1.00
CA GLN A 76 -23.72 -12.56 -1.31
C GLN A 76 -23.71 -12.00 -2.74
N LYS A 77 -24.59 -12.52 -3.61
CA LYS A 77 -24.65 -12.16 -5.03
C LYS A 77 -25.45 -10.90 -5.30
N HIS A 78 -26.30 -10.50 -4.36
CA HIS A 78 -27.03 -9.25 -4.46
C HIS A 78 -26.08 -8.06 -4.34
N PHE A 79 -26.11 -7.18 -5.35
CA PHE A 79 -25.35 -5.93 -5.42
C PHE A 79 -26.20 -4.79 -4.86
N ASN A 80 -25.84 -4.29 -3.68
CA ASN A 80 -26.64 -3.32 -2.93
C ASN A 80 -26.10 -1.89 -3.08
N ILE A 81 -26.77 -0.95 -2.41
CA ILE A 81 -26.41 0.48 -2.44
C ILE A 81 -25.00 0.73 -1.89
N GLU A 82 -24.56 -0.03 -0.87
CA GLU A 82 -23.21 0.11 -0.33
C GLU A 82 -22.14 -0.35 -1.32
N ASP A 83 -22.40 -1.40 -2.10
CA ASP A 83 -21.49 -1.84 -3.17
C ASP A 83 -21.35 -0.78 -4.27
N ILE A 84 -22.45 -0.11 -4.64
CA ILE A 84 -22.45 1.01 -5.59
C ILE A 84 -21.56 2.14 -5.07
N LYS A 85 -21.69 2.51 -3.79
CA LYS A 85 -20.85 3.53 -3.16
C LYS A 85 -19.37 3.15 -3.19
N LEU A 86 -19.02 1.88 -2.95
CA LEU A 86 -17.65 1.39 -3.03
C LEU A 86 -17.11 1.48 -4.46
N VAL A 87 -17.90 1.12 -5.48
CA VAL A 87 -17.52 1.27 -6.89
C VAL A 87 -17.27 2.73 -7.24
N GLN A 88 -18.17 3.64 -6.85
CA GLN A 88 -18.03 5.07 -7.07
C GLN A 88 -16.78 5.63 -6.37
N GLN A 89 -16.53 5.22 -5.12
CA GLN A 89 -15.34 5.63 -4.37
C GLN A 89 -14.05 5.17 -5.06
N ILE A 90 -14.02 3.94 -5.60
CA ILE A 90 -12.88 3.42 -6.37
C ILE A 90 -12.70 4.23 -7.66
N LYS A 91 -13.79 4.51 -8.40
CA LYS A 91 -13.74 5.31 -9.63
C LYS A 91 -13.22 6.72 -9.38
N GLU A 92 -13.66 7.39 -8.31
CA GLU A 92 -13.16 8.71 -7.93
C GLU A 92 -11.66 8.69 -7.58
N LYS A 93 -11.19 7.62 -6.93
CA LYS A 93 -9.75 7.41 -6.71
C LYS A 93 -8.99 7.19 -8.02
N VAL A 94 -9.56 6.42 -8.96
CA VAL A 94 -8.97 6.16 -10.28
C VAL A 94 -8.88 7.43 -11.13
N LYS A 95 -9.91 8.28 -11.07
CA LYS A 95 -9.97 9.55 -11.78
C LYS A 95 -8.85 10.51 -11.38
N ASN A 96 -8.45 10.48 -10.11
CA ASN A 96 -7.45 11.37 -9.53
C ASN A 96 -6.14 10.65 -9.18
N ILE A 97 -5.75 9.64 -9.97
CA ILE A 97 -4.51 8.89 -9.74
C ILE A 97 -3.28 9.80 -9.92
N PRO A 98 -2.42 9.92 -8.91
CA PRO A 98 -1.13 10.58 -9.08
C PRO A 98 -0.11 9.64 -9.74
N ASP A 99 0.84 10.23 -10.45
CA ASP A 99 2.05 9.51 -10.88
C ASP A 99 2.86 9.07 -9.64
N LEU A 100 3.49 7.90 -9.72
CA LEU A 100 4.35 7.38 -8.67
C LEU A 100 5.82 7.56 -9.05
N GLN A 101 6.67 7.70 -8.05
CA GLN A 101 8.12 7.79 -8.23
C GLN A 101 8.75 6.40 -8.36
N ILE A 102 9.70 6.24 -9.27
CA ILE A 102 10.60 5.09 -9.28
C ILE A 102 11.74 5.39 -8.30
N PRO A 103 11.89 4.61 -7.21
CA PRO A 103 12.97 4.84 -6.27
C PRO A 103 14.32 4.51 -6.91
N LEU A 104 15.33 5.32 -6.63
CA LEU A 104 16.70 5.04 -7.02
C LEU A 104 17.36 4.05 -6.05
N GLU A 105 18.43 3.42 -6.51
CA GLU A 105 19.23 2.53 -5.66
C GLU A 105 19.89 3.28 -4.49
N SER A 106 20.24 4.55 -4.69
CA SER A 106 20.78 5.44 -3.64
C SER A 106 19.70 5.97 -2.68
N ASP A 107 18.42 5.92 -3.04
CA ASP A 107 17.36 6.52 -2.22
C ASP A 107 17.20 5.81 -0.88
N TYR A 108 16.90 6.60 0.14
CA TYR A 108 16.46 6.10 1.43
C TYR A 108 14.98 5.73 1.37
N LEU A 109 14.65 4.48 1.70
CA LEU A 109 13.29 3.96 1.62
C LEU A 109 12.58 4.01 2.97
N ILE A 110 11.30 4.39 2.90
CA ILE A 110 10.40 4.44 4.03
C ILE A 110 9.18 3.58 3.71
N VAL A 111 8.84 2.66 4.60
CA VAL A 111 7.61 1.88 4.57
C VAL A 111 6.70 2.38 5.67
N GLN A 112 5.64 3.09 5.30
CA GLN A 112 4.62 3.56 6.23
C GLN A 112 3.49 2.55 6.30
N ILE A 113 3.18 2.07 7.51
CA ILE A 113 2.20 1.02 7.77
C ILE A 113 1.01 1.61 8.53
N ASP A 114 -0.18 1.16 8.15
CA ASP A 114 -1.43 1.43 8.84
C ASP A 114 -2.23 0.12 8.98
N GLY A 115 -2.32 -0.38 10.21
CA GLY A 115 -2.97 -1.64 10.55
C GLY A 115 -4.26 -1.41 11.34
N SER A 116 -5.30 -2.16 10.99
CA SER A 116 -6.56 -2.16 11.74
C SER A 116 -7.13 -3.56 11.75
N LYS A 117 -8.02 -3.93 12.68
CA LYS A 117 -8.63 -5.27 12.68
C LYS A 117 -9.33 -5.66 11.37
N LEU A 118 -9.76 -4.68 10.57
CA LEU A 118 -10.42 -4.91 9.28
C LEU A 118 -9.44 -5.23 8.14
N GLY A 119 -8.18 -4.81 8.27
CA GLY A 119 -7.16 -4.99 7.25
C GLY A 119 -6.00 -4.00 7.41
N TRP A 120 -5.06 -4.09 6.48
CA TRP A 120 -3.79 -3.37 6.51
C TRP A 120 -3.59 -2.52 5.26
N GLY A 121 -2.82 -1.46 5.41
CA GLY A 121 -2.34 -0.60 4.35
C GLY A 121 -0.85 -0.33 4.54
N ALA A 122 -0.15 -0.16 3.42
CA ALA A 122 1.27 0.14 3.38
C ALA A 122 1.55 1.13 2.24
N ILE A 123 2.45 2.07 2.49
CA ILE A 123 2.92 3.05 1.52
C ILE A 123 4.43 2.95 1.44
N LEU A 124 4.96 2.69 0.26
CA LEU A 124 6.38 2.82 -0.02
C LEU A 124 6.67 4.26 -0.43
N LYS A 125 7.62 4.88 0.26
CA LYS A 125 8.12 6.21 -0.05
C LYS A 125 9.62 6.19 -0.21
N SER A 126 10.14 7.13 -0.99
CA SER A 126 11.57 7.39 -1.10
C SER A 126 11.88 8.84 -0.81
N ARG A 127 13.11 9.10 -0.36
CA ARG A 127 13.72 10.43 -0.28
C ARG A 127 15.22 10.31 -0.57
N PRO A 128 15.90 11.40 -0.98
CA PRO A 128 17.29 11.33 -1.43
C PRO A 128 18.25 10.70 -0.41
N ASN A 129 18.09 11.01 0.89
CA ASN A 129 18.91 10.40 1.94
C ASN A 129 18.18 10.36 3.30
N LYS A 130 18.78 9.69 4.29
CA LYS A 130 18.23 9.51 5.65
C LYS A 130 17.91 10.83 6.38
N TYR A 131 18.58 11.92 6.04
CA TYR A 131 18.43 13.21 6.71
C TYR A 131 17.54 14.19 5.92
N SER A 132 17.12 13.83 4.71
CA SER A 132 16.21 14.65 3.91
C SER A 132 14.88 14.90 4.66
N PRO A 133 14.33 16.11 4.58
CA PRO A 133 13.09 16.47 5.26
C PRO A 133 11.88 15.69 4.73
N LYS A 134 10.82 15.57 5.55
CA LYS A 134 9.62 14.75 5.21
C LYS A 134 8.86 15.25 3.98
N ASN A 135 8.96 16.54 3.62
CA ASN A 135 8.33 17.11 2.42
C ASN A 135 9.00 16.69 1.10
N GLU A 136 10.24 16.18 1.15
CA GLU A 136 10.91 15.59 -0.01
C GLU A 136 10.48 14.15 -0.28
N GLU A 137 9.68 13.54 0.60
CA GLU A 137 9.19 12.18 0.40
C GLU A 137 8.32 12.08 -0.86
N LYS A 138 8.70 11.16 -1.74
CA LYS A 138 7.93 10.80 -2.93
C LYS A 138 7.30 9.43 -2.74
N ILE A 139 6.07 9.27 -3.21
CA ILE A 139 5.34 8.02 -3.07
C ILE A 139 5.71 7.12 -4.25
N CYS A 140 6.18 5.92 -3.94
CA CYS A 140 6.62 4.95 -4.94
C CYS A 140 5.56 3.89 -5.22
N ALA A 141 4.82 3.47 -4.18
CA ALA A 141 3.76 2.47 -4.32
C ALA A 141 2.84 2.46 -3.10
N TYR A 142 1.59 2.04 -3.34
CA TYR A 142 0.63 1.66 -2.30
C TYR A 142 0.41 0.15 -2.30
N GLN A 143 0.14 -0.41 -1.14
CA GLN A 143 -0.40 -1.75 -1.02
C GLN A 143 -1.40 -1.81 0.12
N SER A 144 -2.41 -2.66 -0.01
CA SER A 144 -3.36 -2.89 1.08
C SER A 144 -4.11 -4.19 0.86
N GLY A 145 -4.70 -4.70 1.94
CA GLY A 145 -5.46 -5.94 1.90
C GLY A 145 -6.19 -6.21 3.21
N GLN A 146 -6.98 -7.29 3.19
CA GLN A 146 -7.55 -7.86 4.40
C GLN A 146 -6.65 -8.97 4.92
N TYR A 147 -6.66 -9.21 6.23
CA TYR A 147 -6.00 -10.39 6.79
C TYR A 147 -6.76 -11.66 6.43
N LYS A 148 -6.00 -12.73 6.20
CA LYS A 148 -6.56 -14.08 6.04
C LYS A 148 -7.07 -14.62 7.39
N GLU A 149 -6.36 -14.30 8.46
CA GLU A 149 -6.67 -14.69 9.83
C GLU A 149 -7.62 -13.65 10.44
N LYS A 150 -8.93 -13.86 10.36
CA LYS A 150 -9.94 -12.88 10.82
C LYS A 150 -10.42 -13.09 12.26
N GLY A 151 -10.00 -14.14 12.96
CA GLY A 151 -10.51 -14.51 14.29
C GLY A 151 -9.63 -14.07 15.46
N ASN A 152 -10.24 -13.58 16.54
CA ASN A 152 -9.66 -13.26 17.87
C ASN A 152 -8.28 -12.57 17.87
N MET A 153 -8.06 -11.67 16.91
CA MET A 153 -6.83 -10.88 16.81
C MET A 153 -6.95 -9.62 17.67
N SER A 154 -5.96 -9.40 18.55
CA SER A 154 -5.84 -8.13 19.27
C SER A 154 -5.44 -7.01 18.32
N SER A 155 -5.63 -5.74 18.69
CA SER A 155 -5.21 -4.61 17.84
C SER A 155 -3.70 -4.62 17.59
N ILE A 156 -2.91 -4.98 18.60
CA ILE A 156 -1.45 -5.10 18.49
C ILE A 156 -1.06 -6.22 17.53
N ASP A 157 -1.74 -7.38 17.58
CA ASP A 157 -1.48 -8.47 16.64
C ASP A 157 -1.80 -8.04 15.19
N ALA A 158 -2.86 -7.25 14.99
CA ALA A 158 -3.20 -6.71 13.66
C ALA A 158 -2.12 -5.75 13.14
N GLU A 159 -1.60 -4.87 13.99
CA GLU A 159 -0.52 -3.95 13.64
C GLU A 159 0.78 -4.70 13.30
N VAL A 160 1.16 -5.72 14.09
CA VAL A 160 2.34 -6.57 13.81
C VAL A 160 2.18 -7.27 12.46
N LEU A 161 1.01 -7.85 12.20
CA LEU A 161 0.73 -8.45 10.89
C LEU A 161 0.74 -7.40 9.78
N ALA A 162 0.20 -6.20 10.00
CA ALA A 162 0.25 -5.13 9.00
C ALA A 162 1.69 -4.82 8.56
N VAL A 163 2.63 -4.77 9.52
CA VAL A 163 4.06 -4.59 9.22
C VAL A 163 4.58 -5.76 8.38
N ILE A 164 4.32 -7.00 8.78
CA ILE A 164 4.75 -8.21 8.06
C ILE A 164 4.25 -8.18 6.60
N TYR A 165 2.95 -7.94 6.41
CA TYR A 165 2.34 -7.90 5.09
C TYR A 165 2.87 -6.72 4.26
N GLY A 166 3.07 -5.55 4.87
CA GLY A 166 3.63 -4.37 4.20
C GLY A 166 5.07 -4.57 3.74
N LEU A 167 5.95 -5.10 4.60
CA LEU A 167 7.33 -5.43 4.25
C LEU A 167 7.39 -6.45 3.12
N ASN A 168 6.63 -7.54 3.23
CA ASN A 168 6.57 -8.56 2.18
C ASN A 168 6.09 -8.00 0.84
N SER A 169 5.17 -7.04 0.85
CA SER A 169 4.64 -6.43 -0.36
C SER A 169 5.66 -5.59 -1.11
N PHE A 170 6.59 -4.98 -0.38
CA PHE A 170 7.65 -4.17 -0.96
C PHE A 170 9.01 -4.87 -0.97
N LYS A 171 9.06 -6.17 -0.67
CA LYS A 171 10.29 -6.96 -0.54
C LYS A 171 11.29 -6.70 -1.67
N LEU A 172 10.82 -6.66 -2.91
CA LEU A 172 11.66 -6.41 -4.09
C LEU A 172 12.40 -5.05 -4.06
N TYR A 173 11.82 -4.04 -3.41
CA TYR A 173 12.44 -2.71 -3.26
C TYR A 173 13.40 -2.63 -2.07
N ILE A 174 13.07 -3.32 -0.98
CA ILE A 174 13.73 -3.12 0.32
C ILE A 174 14.80 -4.17 0.64
N LEU A 175 14.79 -5.33 -0.01
CA LEU A 175 15.65 -6.47 0.34
C LEU A 175 17.15 -6.12 0.37
N ASN A 176 17.62 -5.37 -0.63
CA ASN A 176 19.04 -5.04 -0.80
C ASN A 176 19.43 -3.69 -0.19
N LYS A 177 18.51 -3.01 0.51
CA LYS A 177 18.82 -1.72 1.14
C LYS A 177 19.63 -1.95 2.41
N GLN A 178 20.62 -1.10 2.65
CA GLN A 178 21.41 -1.16 3.89
C GLN A 178 20.55 -0.85 5.12
N GLU A 179 19.63 0.11 5.00
CA GLU A 179 18.70 0.49 6.04
C GLU A 179 17.35 0.89 5.43
N VAL A 180 16.26 0.50 6.10
CA VAL A 180 14.89 0.89 5.74
C VAL A 180 14.15 1.38 6.98
N LEU A 181 13.44 2.50 6.83
CA LEU A 181 12.63 3.08 7.89
C LEU A 181 11.20 2.57 7.83
N VAL A 182 10.71 1.95 8.90
CA VAL A 182 9.32 1.54 9.05
C VAL A 182 8.61 2.51 9.98
N ARG A 183 7.56 3.15 9.48
CA ARG A 183 6.71 4.05 10.27
C ARG A 183 5.41 3.35 10.65
N THR A 184 5.06 3.42 11.92
CA THR A 184 3.81 2.84 12.46
C THR A 184 3.26 3.72 13.58
N ASP A 185 1.95 3.70 13.75
CA ASP A 185 1.26 4.30 14.89
C ASP A 185 1.15 3.35 16.10
N CYS A 186 1.78 2.16 16.02
CA CYS A 186 1.90 1.24 17.14
C CYS A 186 3.18 1.50 17.93
N GLU A 187 3.07 2.21 19.05
CA GLU A 187 4.20 2.44 19.95
C GLU A 187 4.76 1.13 20.55
N ALA A 188 3.91 0.10 20.70
CA ALA A 188 4.31 -1.20 21.23
C ALA A 188 5.30 -1.92 20.31
N ILE A 189 5.18 -1.78 18.98
CA ILE A 189 6.13 -2.36 18.02
C ILE A 189 7.50 -1.68 18.14
N VAL A 190 7.51 -0.34 18.24
CA VAL A 190 8.75 0.44 18.39
C VAL A 190 9.48 0.03 19.67
N LYS A 191 8.78 0.05 20.80
CA LYS A 191 9.31 -0.37 22.11
C LYS A 191 9.76 -1.84 22.12
N PHE A 192 9.07 -2.71 21.39
CA PHE A 192 9.44 -4.12 21.31
C PHE A 192 10.74 -4.31 20.53
N HIS A 193 10.91 -3.63 19.39
CA HIS A 193 12.14 -3.69 18.60
C HIS A 193 13.36 -3.21 19.41
N GLU A 194 13.22 -2.09 20.13
CA GLU A 194 14.25 -1.60 21.04
C GLU A 194 14.59 -2.61 22.16
N LYS A 195 13.58 -3.31 22.67
CA LYS A 195 13.76 -4.32 23.72
C LYS A 195 14.35 -5.64 23.23
N ILE A 196 14.11 -6.08 21.99
CA ILE A 196 14.77 -7.27 21.42
C ILE A 196 16.29 -7.11 21.46
N ASN A 197 16.78 -5.90 21.15
CA ASN A 197 18.20 -5.57 21.24
C ASN A 197 18.75 -5.64 22.68
N SER A 198 17.89 -5.77 23.71
CA SER A 198 18.30 -5.78 25.12
C SER A 198 17.82 -6.98 25.96
N LYS A 199 16.82 -7.77 25.55
CA LYS A 199 16.41 -9.09 26.10
C LYS A 199 15.24 -9.69 25.30
N ALA A 200 15.40 -10.93 24.83
CA ALA A 200 14.39 -11.65 24.06
C ALA A 200 13.13 -11.96 24.90
N SER A 201 11.96 -11.53 24.43
CA SER A 201 10.68 -11.89 25.05
C SER A 201 9.92 -12.94 24.21
N SER A 202 9.38 -13.92 24.92
CA SER A 202 8.99 -15.25 24.46
C SER A 202 7.52 -15.37 24.07
N LYS A 203 7.12 -14.74 22.95
CA LYS A 203 5.81 -15.00 22.34
C LYS A 203 6.01 -15.40 20.87
N ARG A 204 5.55 -16.59 20.48
CA ARG A 204 5.71 -17.21 19.14
C ARG A 204 5.37 -16.29 17.95
N ARG A 205 4.45 -15.33 18.13
CA ARG A 205 4.08 -14.34 17.09
C ARG A 205 5.17 -13.32 16.81
N TRP A 206 5.89 -12.91 17.85
CA TRP A 206 7.02 -12.03 17.71
C TRP A 206 8.24 -12.75 17.16
N LEU A 207 8.34 -14.07 17.32
CA LEU A 207 9.35 -14.88 16.63
C LEU A 207 9.16 -14.77 15.10
N ASN A 208 7.94 -14.98 14.58
CA ASN A 208 7.68 -14.78 13.15
C ASN A 208 7.99 -13.35 12.68
N PHE A 209 7.72 -12.34 13.51
CA PHE A 209 8.05 -10.95 13.22
C PHE A 209 9.57 -10.73 13.16
N ILE A 210 10.32 -11.28 14.12
CA ILE A 210 11.78 -11.26 14.17
C ILE A 210 12.37 -11.99 12.96
N ASP A 211 11.87 -13.18 12.64
CA ASP A 211 12.33 -14.00 11.51
C ASP A 211 12.13 -13.27 10.17
N ILE A 212 11.08 -12.47 10.03
CA ILE A 212 10.84 -11.69 8.82
C ILE A 212 11.74 -10.45 8.78
N ILE A 213 11.92 -9.77 9.91
CA ILE A 213 12.81 -8.60 9.98
C ILE A 213 14.26 -8.99 9.73
N SER A 214 14.70 -10.14 10.23
CA SER A 214 16.08 -10.63 10.08
C SER A 214 16.48 -10.95 8.65
N ILE A 215 15.52 -11.07 7.73
CA ILE A 215 15.78 -11.20 6.28
C ILE A 215 16.38 -9.90 5.71
N TYR A 216 16.09 -8.76 6.32
CA TYR A 216 16.54 -7.45 5.87
C TYR A 216 17.79 -7.02 6.64
N ASN A 217 18.66 -6.24 6.00
CA ASN A 217 19.94 -5.83 6.60
C ASN A 217 19.75 -5.00 7.88
N ASN A 218 18.91 -3.97 7.83
CA ASN A 218 18.59 -3.13 8.99
C ASN A 218 17.20 -2.49 8.82
N ILE A 219 16.30 -2.77 9.77
CA ILE A 219 14.99 -2.13 9.87
C ILE A 219 14.98 -1.21 11.07
N VAL A 220 14.70 0.07 10.84
CA VAL A 220 14.55 1.08 11.91
C VAL A 220 13.07 1.41 12.04
N PHE A 221 12.54 1.38 13.27
CA PHE A 221 11.15 1.75 13.54
C PHE A 221 11.04 3.20 14.03
N GLU A 222 10.10 3.95 13.46
CA GLU A 222 9.72 5.30 13.91
C GLU A 222 8.23 5.30 14.26
N TYR A 223 7.90 5.75 15.47
CA TYR A 223 6.51 6.01 15.85
C TYR A 223 6.01 7.27 15.15
N VAL A 224 4.87 7.18 14.47
CA VAL A 224 4.17 8.34 13.89
C VAL A 224 2.75 8.34 14.39
N LYS A 225 2.32 9.46 14.98
CA LYS A 225 0.95 9.60 15.45
C LYS A 225 -0.01 9.48 14.27
N GLY A 226 -1.07 8.68 14.40
CA GLY A 226 -2.00 8.38 13.30
C GLY A 226 -2.55 9.61 12.58
N LYS A 227 -2.82 10.71 13.31
CA LYS A 227 -3.27 11.99 12.71
C LYS A 227 -2.23 12.64 11.79
N ASP A 228 -0.96 12.58 12.16
CA ASP A 228 0.14 13.17 11.39
C ASP A 228 0.48 12.32 10.15
N ASN A 229 0.15 11.02 10.21
CA ASN A 229 0.30 10.05 9.13
C ASN A 229 -0.57 10.40 7.91
N ASP A 230 -1.79 10.88 8.16
CA ASP A 230 -2.73 11.34 7.12
C ASP A 230 -2.52 12.80 6.72
N LEU A 231 -2.12 13.66 7.67
CA LEU A 231 -1.87 15.08 7.42
C LEU A 231 -0.65 15.31 6.52
N ALA A 232 0.44 14.57 6.73
CA ALA A 232 1.64 14.68 5.90
C ALA A 232 1.37 14.30 4.42
N ASP A 233 0.52 13.30 4.17
CA ASP A 233 0.09 12.90 2.81
C ASP A 233 -0.86 13.94 2.18
N LYS A 234 -1.68 14.66 2.96
CA LYS A 234 -2.51 15.76 2.45
C LYS A 234 -1.70 17.00 2.12
N LEU A 235 -0.71 17.35 2.96
CA LEU A 235 0.13 18.54 2.78
C LEU A 235 1.13 18.40 1.62
N SER A 236 1.74 17.22 1.43
CA SER A 236 2.64 16.98 0.27
C SER A 236 1.92 17.09 -1.07
N ARG A 237 0.62 16.75 -1.13
CA ARG A 237 -0.23 16.88 -2.33
C ARG A 237 -0.62 18.33 -2.64
N LEU A 238 -0.67 19.21 -1.65
CA LEU A 238 -1.00 20.63 -1.84
C LEU A 238 0.16 21.44 -2.41
N GLN A 239 1.41 21.02 -2.19
CA GLN A 239 2.61 21.74 -2.65
C GLN A 239 2.93 21.54 -4.15
N LEU A 240 2.19 20.69 -4.87
CA LEU A 240 2.38 20.48 -6.33
C LEU A 240 1.50 21.41 -7.21
N LYS A 241 0.82 22.40 -6.62
CA LYS A 241 0.13 23.47 -7.36
C LYS A 241 0.91 24.78 -7.31
N THR A 242 2.08 24.80 -7.92
CA THR A 242 2.78 26.06 -8.25
C THR A 242 3.39 25.92 -9.63
N ASN A 243 2.57 26.26 -10.63
CA ASN A 243 2.83 27.09 -11.81
C ASN A 243 1.85 26.73 -12.93
#